data_AF-A0A8X7QZH2-F1
#
_entry.id   AF-A0A8X7QZH2-F1
#
_cell.length_a   1.000
_cell.length_b   1.000
_cell.length_c   1.000
_cell.angle_alpha   90.00
_cell.angle_beta   90.00
_cell.angle_gamma   90.00
#
_symmetry.space_group_name_H-M   'P 1'
#
loop_
_entity.id
_entity.type
_entity.pdbx_description
1 polymer ?
#
loop_
_entity_poly.entity_id
_entity_poly.type
_entity_poly.pdbx_seq_one_letter_code
_entity_poly.pdbx_strand_id
1 'polypeptide(L)'
;MGSCISLSLSCDQCTNQVFQWLCIRRGYIHNLEENLKALETTMEELQANRDDLSKRVEREEGKGLKRLSQIQVWLTRVDTIKTQVNAIFGAIPVGSQRLSLCGFCSKNLKSRYRYGKRVFLMLKEVENLNSGGDFEVIAEQAQASEVEERPIQPGIVGRDTMLKKAWV
;
A
#
# COMPACT_ATOMS: atom_id res chain seq x y z
N MET A 1 -62.27 27.00 -13.26
CA MET A 1 -61.10 27.19 -14.15
C MET A 1 -59.86 27.02 -13.30
N GLY A 2 -58.98 26.10 -13.71
CA GLY A 2 -57.98 25.46 -12.84
C GLY A 2 -56.86 26.38 -12.34
N SER A 3 -56.47 26.16 -11.08
CA SER A 3 -55.29 26.76 -10.47
C SER A 3 -54.05 25.97 -10.91
N CYS A 4 -53.09 26.65 -11.56
CA CYS A 4 -51.78 26.09 -11.87
C CYS A 4 -50.89 26.23 -10.62
N ILE A 5 -50.65 25.14 -9.92
CA ILE A 5 -49.61 25.08 -8.88
C ILE A 5 -48.27 25.02 -9.62
N SER A 6 -47.54 26.14 -9.66
CA SER A 6 -46.15 26.14 -10.07
C SER A 6 -45.33 25.43 -9.01
N LEU A 7 -45.04 24.15 -9.24
CA LEU A 7 -43.96 23.46 -8.53
C LEU A 7 -42.65 24.07 -9.01
N SER A 8 -42.19 25.13 -8.34
CA SER A 8 -40.80 25.57 -8.43
C SER A 8 -39.94 24.54 -7.71
N LEU A 9 -39.74 23.38 -8.35
CA LEU A 9 -38.76 22.41 -7.92
C LEU A 9 -37.40 23.11 -8.06
N SER A 10 -36.65 23.20 -6.96
CA SER A 10 -35.28 23.71 -6.87
C SER A 10 -34.38 23.01 -7.91
N CYS A 11 -34.39 23.52 -9.13
CA CYS A 11 -33.70 22.94 -10.28
C CYS A 11 -32.19 23.13 -10.09
N ASP A 12 -31.76 24.15 -9.36
CA ASP A 12 -30.36 24.51 -9.14
C ASP A 12 -29.60 23.47 -8.31
N GLN A 13 -30.25 22.82 -7.35
CA GLN A 13 -29.57 21.85 -6.48
C GLN A 13 -29.43 20.48 -7.16
N CYS A 14 -30.47 20.03 -7.88
CA CYS A 14 -30.41 18.80 -8.68
C CYS A 14 -29.50 18.96 -9.90
N THR A 15 -29.53 20.10 -10.59
CA THR A 15 -28.64 20.35 -11.73
C THR A 15 -27.18 20.44 -11.29
N ASN A 16 -26.86 21.12 -10.18
CA ASN A 16 -25.49 21.15 -9.65
C ASN A 16 -24.98 19.76 -9.23
N GLN A 17 -25.80 18.93 -8.59
CA GLN A 17 -25.42 17.56 -8.26
C GLN A 17 -25.17 16.71 -9.51
N VAL A 18 -26.03 16.83 -10.53
CA VAL A 18 -25.86 16.12 -11.81
C VAL A 18 -24.63 16.64 -12.56
N PHE A 19 -24.38 17.95 -12.58
CA PHE A 19 -23.19 18.55 -13.18
C PHE A 19 -21.92 18.11 -12.45
N GLN A 20 -21.89 18.14 -11.11
CA GLN A 20 -20.76 17.66 -10.32
C GLN A 20 -20.50 16.18 -10.57
N TRP A 21 -21.56 15.36 -10.65
CA TRP A 21 -21.47 13.94 -10.97
C TRP A 21 -20.94 13.72 -12.40
N LEU A 22 -21.37 14.52 -13.37
CA LEU A 22 -20.86 14.51 -14.75
C LEU A 22 -19.41 15.02 -14.85
N CYS A 23 -19.01 15.99 -14.03
CA CYS A 23 -17.64 16.50 -13.95
C CYS A 23 -16.69 15.46 -13.38
N ILE A 24 -17.04 14.78 -12.29
CA ILE A 24 -16.28 13.65 -11.75
C ILE A 24 -16.15 12.54 -12.81
N ARG A 25 -17.25 12.26 -13.52
CA ARG A 25 -17.31 11.24 -14.57
C ARG A 25 -16.45 11.57 -15.78
N ARG A 26 -16.40 12.85 -16.18
CA ARG A 26 -15.55 13.35 -17.27
C ARG A 26 -14.08 13.40 -16.84
N GLY A 27 -13.80 13.80 -15.60
CA GLY A 27 -12.47 13.89 -15.01
C GLY A 27 -11.72 12.56 -15.01
N TYR A 28 -12.37 11.44 -14.70
CA TYR A 28 -11.72 10.12 -14.79
C TYR A 28 -11.28 9.73 -16.20
N ILE A 29 -11.94 10.26 -17.23
CA ILE A 29 -11.59 9.95 -18.63
C ILE A 29 -10.57 10.94 -19.17
N HIS A 30 -10.75 12.24 -18.91
CA HIS A 30 -9.86 13.30 -19.41
C HIS A 30 -8.50 13.25 -18.72
N ASN A 31 -8.47 12.98 -17.42
CA ASN A 31 -7.22 12.93 -16.64
C ASN A 31 -6.60 11.52 -16.65
N LEU A 32 -7.11 10.60 -17.47
CA LEU A 32 -6.63 9.22 -17.47
C LEU A 32 -5.13 9.12 -17.77
N GLU A 33 -4.65 9.90 -18.75
CA GLU A 33 -3.22 9.90 -19.10
C GLU A 33 -2.35 10.40 -17.95
N GLU A 34 -2.73 11.53 -17.37
CA GLU A 34 -2.03 12.17 -16.26
C GLU A 34 -2.04 11.26 -15.02
N ASN A 35 -3.19 10.66 -14.71
CA ASN A 35 -3.32 9.72 -13.60
C ASN A 35 -2.50 8.45 -13.82
N LEU A 36 -2.35 7.96 -15.05
CA LEU A 36 -1.48 6.81 -15.35
C LEU A 36 -0.01 7.16 -15.14
N LYS A 37 0.45 8.32 -15.63
CA LYS A 37 1.81 8.80 -15.40
C LYS A 37 2.08 9.00 -13.90
N ALA A 38 1.17 9.67 -13.20
CA ALA A 38 1.28 9.86 -11.76
C ALA A 38 1.28 8.52 -11.00
N LEU A 39 0.45 7.55 -11.41
CA LEU A 39 0.42 6.22 -10.80
C LEU A 39 1.74 5.47 -11.00
N GLU A 40 2.35 5.57 -12.18
CA GLU A 40 3.66 4.97 -12.47
C GLU A 40 4.74 5.58 -11.56
N THR A 41 4.86 6.91 -11.56
CA THR A 41 5.86 7.63 -10.75
C THR A 41 5.68 7.39 -9.25
N THR A 42 4.47 7.50 -8.71
CA THR A 42 4.22 7.29 -7.28
C THR A 42 4.47 5.84 -6.86
N MET A 43 4.25 4.87 -7.76
CA MET A 43 4.57 3.46 -7.50
C MET A 43 6.08 3.18 -7.52
N GLU A 44 6.85 3.91 -8.33
CA GLU A 44 8.32 3.86 -8.31
C GLU A 44 8.86 4.41 -6.99
N GLU A 45 8.37 5.57 -6.54
CA GLU A 45 8.74 6.17 -5.25
C GLU A 45 8.40 5.23 -4.07
N LEU A 46 7.19 4.66 -4.06
CA LEU A 46 6.77 3.74 -3.02
C LEU A 46 7.64 2.47 -2.97
N GLN A 47 8.09 1.98 -4.13
CA GLN A 47 9.02 0.84 -4.20
C GLN A 47 10.40 1.18 -3.65
N ALA A 48 10.94 2.37 -3.99
CA ALA A 48 12.19 2.83 -3.42
C ALA A 48 12.12 2.91 -1.88
N ASN A 49 11.04 3.48 -1.35
CA ASN A 49 10.78 3.56 0.09
C ASN A 49 10.69 2.17 0.73
N ARG A 50 10.01 1.22 0.06
CA ARG A 50 9.91 -0.16 0.52
C ARG A 50 11.26 -0.85 0.57
N ASP A 51 12.10 -0.67 -0.43
CA ASP A 51 13.41 -1.31 -0.50
C ASP A 51 14.37 -0.73 0.55
N ASP A 52 14.32 0.59 0.79
CA ASP A 52 15.13 1.21 1.82
C ASP A 52 14.67 0.84 3.24
N LEU A 53 13.35 0.78 3.48
CA LEU A 53 12.81 0.26 4.74
C LEU A 53 13.20 -1.21 4.94
N SER A 54 13.11 -2.04 3.91
CA SER A 54 13.50 -3.46 3.99
C SER A 54 14.97 -3.62 4.40
N LYS A 55 15.89 -2.87 3.78
CA LYS A 55 17.31 -2.86 4.16
C LYS A 55 17.52 -2.41 5.60
N ARG A 56 16.76 -1.42 6.09
CA ARG A 56 16.84 -0.98 7.49
C ARG A 56 16.39 -2.10 8.43
N VAL A 57 15.28 -2.76 8.11
CA VAL A 57 14.76 -3.86 8.93
C VAL A 57 15.75 -5.03 8.97
N GLU A 58 16.32 -5.42 7.84
CA GLU A 58 17.35 -6.47 7.77
C GLU A 58 18.55 -6.16 8.66
N ARG A 59 18.99 -4.89 8.74
CA ARG A 59 20.07 -4.47 9.65
C ARG A 59 19.69 -4.62 11.12
N GLU A 60 18.47 -4.26 11.50
CA GLU A 60 18.02 -4.39 12.89
C GLU A 60 17.81 -5.87 13.27
N GLU A 61 17.27 -6.67 12.36
CA GLU A 61 17.15 -8.13 12.56
C GLU A 61 18.52 -8.80 12.68
N GLY A 62 19.53 -8.33 11.92
CA GLY A 62 20.92 -8.77 12.05
C GLY A 62 21.56 -8.47 13.42
N LYS A 63 20.99 -7.54 14.20
CA LYS A 63 21.39 -7.26 15.60
C LYS A 63 20.63 -8.10 16.63
N GLY A 64 19.73 -8.99 16.18
CA GLY A 64 18.88 -9.80 17.04
C GLY A 64 17.59 -9.11 17.50
N LEU A 65 17.24 -7.95 16.92
CA LEU A 65 15.94 -7.33 17.14
C LEU A 65 14.87 -8.01 16.29
N LYS A 66 13.61 -7.86 16.68
CA LYS A 66 12.47 -8.37 15.92
C LYS A 66 11.75 -7.22 15.25
N ARG A 67 11.46 -7.33 13.94
CA ARG A 67 10.67 -6.31 13.25
C ARG A 67 9.29 -6.18 13.88
N LEU A 68 8.77 -4.95 13.87
CA LEU A 68 7.39 -4.71 14.29
C LEU A 68 6.40 -5.31 13.28
N SER A 69 5.28 -5.83 13.79
CA SER A 69 4.22 -6.41 12.96
C SER A 69 3.66 -5.41 11.94
N GLN A 70 3.52 -4.13 12.33
CA GLN A 70 3.07 -3.07 11.43
C GLN A 70 3.96 -2.90 10.19
N ILE A 71 5.28 -3.09 10.34
CA ILE A 71 6.23 -2.98 9.24
C ILE A 71 6.02 -4.14 8.26
N GLN A 72 5.82 -5.35 8.79
CA GLN A 72 5.52 -6.51 7.95
C GLN A 72 4.21 -6.32 7.17
N VAL A 73 3.17 -5.79 7.83
CA VAL A 73 1.88 -5.49 7.17
C VAL A 73 2.07 -4.45 6.07
N TRP A 74 2.81 -3.37 6.35
CA TRP A 74 3.05 -2.32 5.36
C TRP A 74 3.82 -2.86 4.14
N LEU A 75 4.91 -3.60 4.34
CA LEU A 75 5.69 -4.22 3.25
C LEU A 75 4.82 -5.14 2.38
N THR A 76 4.01 -6.00 3.03
CA THR A 76 3.09 -6.92 2.33
C THR A 76 2.03 -6.16 1.53
N ARG A 77 1.56 -5.03 2.06
CA ARG A 77 0.58 -4.18 1.38
C ARG A 77 1.18 -3.51 0.15
N VAL A 78 2.43 -3.04 0.21
CA VAL A 78 3.14 -2.50 -0.96
C VAL A 78 3.24 -3.56 -2.07
N ASP A 79 3.62 -4.79 -1.74
CA ASP A 79 3.72 -5.89 -2.72
C ASP A 79 2.36 -6.24 -3.35
N THR A 80 1.30 -6.17 -2.54
CA THR A 80 -0.08 -6.37 -3.01
C THR A 80 -0.49 -5.27 -3.99
N ILE A 81 -0.25 -4.00 -3.65
CA ILE A 81 -0.56 -2.85 -4.51
C ILE A 81 0.25 -2.91 -5.80
N LYS A 82 1.55 -3.24 -5.74
CA LYS A 82 2.40 -3.43 -6.93
C LYS A 82 1.77 -4.40 -7.92
N THR A 83 1.27 -5.53 -7.43
CA THR A 83 0.59 -6.53 -8.26
C THR A 83 -0.67 -5.95 -8.92
N GLN A 84 -1.47 -5.18 -8.18
CA GLN A 84 -2.69 -4.55 -8.70
C GLN A 84 -2.38 -3.46 -9.73
N VAL A 85 -1.32 -2.67 -9.52
CA VAL A 85 -0.82 -1.66 -10.47
C VAL A 85 -0.30 -2.32 -11.75
N ASN A 86 0.49 -3.38 -11.63
CA ASN A 86 0.93 -4.16 -12.79
C ASN A 86 -0.25 -4.72 -13.59
N ALA A 87 -1.33 -5.15 -12.93
CA ALA A 87 -2.55 -5.59 -13.62
C ALA A 87 -3.29 -4.45 -14.33
N ILE A 88 -3.18 -3.20 -13.86
CA ILE A 88 -3.71 -2.02 -14.55
C ILE A 88 -2.91 -1.76 -15.82
N PHE A 89 -1.57 -1.70 -15.71
CA PHE A 89 -0.69 -1.44 -16.86
C PHE A 89 -0.68 -2.60 -17.87
N GLY A 90 -0.73 -3.85 -17.41
CA GLY A 90 -0.80 -5.04 -18.26
C GLY A 90 -2.12 -5.18 -19.04
N ALA A 91 -3.19 -4.49 -18.62
CA ALA A 91 -4.44 -4.41 -19.38
C ALA A 91 -4.32 -3.49 -20.61
N ILE A 92 -3.23 -2.74 -20.74
CA ILE A 92 -2.90 -1.92 -21.90
C ILE A 92 -2.13 -2.81 -22.90
N PRO A 93 -2.59 -2.98 -24.16
CA PRO A 93 -1.89 -3.78 -25.15
C PRO A 93 -0.44 -3.31 -25.33
N VAL A 94 0.50 -4.26 -25.31
CA VAL A 94 1.93 -4.03 -25.57
C VAL A 94 2.05 -3.43 -26.96
N GLY A 95 2.30 -2.12 -27.03
CA GLY A 95 2.30 -1.33 -28.28
C GLY A 95 1.52 -0.01 -28.19
N SER A 96 0.54 0.11 -27.28
CA SER A 96 -0.18 1.38 -27.02
C SER A 96 0.56 2.33 -26.07
N GLN A 97 1.66 1.89 -25.47
CA GLN A 97 2.47 2.69 -24.54
C GLN A 97 3.26 3.82 -25.24
N ARG A 98 3.49 3.71 -26.56
CA ARG A 98 4.18 4.74 -27.37
C ARG A 98 3.32 5.41 -28.44
N LEU A 99 2.14 4.85 -28.76
CA LEU A 99 1.31 5.30 -29.87
C LEU A 99 -0.07 5.72 -29.36
N SER A 100 -0.13 6.89 -28.74
CA SER A 100 -1.35 7.65 -28.42
C SER A 100 -2.45 6.90 -27.63
N LEU A 101 -3.01 7.53 -26.61
CA LEU A 101 -4.29 7.12 -26.04
C LEU A 101 -5.47 7.17 -27.05
N CYS A 102 -5.19 7.55 -28.31
CA CYS A 102 -6.05 7.34 -29.48
C CYS A 102 -6.26 5.84 -29.80
N GLY A 103 -5.47 4.92 -29.25
CA GLY A 103 -5.77 3.46 -29.29
C GLY A 103 -7.04 3.06 -28.54
N PHE A 104 -7.64 3.96 -27.76
CA PHE A 104 -8.94 3.77 -27.10
C PHE A 104 -10.14 4.27 -27.93
N CYS A 105 -9.95 4.51 -29.23
CA CYS A 105 -11.00 5.01 -30.12
C CYS A 105 -12.10 3.99 -30.49
N SER A 106 -12.04 2.72 -30.04
CA SER A 106 -13.08 1.72 -30.33
C SER A 106 -13.84 1.18 -29.11
N LYS A 107 -13.51 1.59 -27.87
CA LYS A 107 -14.13 1.04 -26.65
C LYS A 107 -15.20 2.00 -26.10
N ASN A 108 -16.41 1.48 -25.89
CA ASN A 108 -17.57 2.17 -25.30
C ASN A 108 -17.18 3.11 -24.13
N LEU A 109 -17.70 4.34 -24.09
CA LEU A 109 -17.44 5.35 -23.04
C LEU A 109 -17.53 4.80 -21.61
N LYS A 110 -18.44 3.83 -21.38
CA LYS A 110 -18.59 3.13 -20.10
C LYS A 110 -17.33 2.37 -19.66
N SER A 111 -16.61 1.72 -20.57
CA SER A 111 -15.36 1.01 -20.22
C SER A 111 -14.23 2.00 -19.91
N ARG A 112 -14.10 3.09 -20.67
CA ARG A 112 -13.16 4.18 -20.40
C ARG A 112 -13.38 4.79 -19.02
N TYR A 113 -14.64 5.08 -18.68
CA TYR A 113 -14.99 5.55 -17.35
C TYR A 113 -14.59 4.55 -16.25
N ARG A 114 -14.93 3.26 -16.40
CA ARG A 114 -14.59 2.24 -15.39
C ARG A 114 -13.08 2.10 -15.21
N TYR A 115 -12.33 2.13 -16.30
CA TYR A 115 -10.87 2.06 -16.27
C TYR A 115 -10.27 3.30 -15.62
N GLY A 116 -10.68 4.51 -16.04
CA GLY A 116 -10.24 5.77 -15.43
C GLY A 116 -10.55 5.88 -13.95
N LYS A 117 -11.73 5.43 -13.52
CA LYS A 117 -12.08 5.34 -12.10
C LYS A 117 -11.15 4.39 -11.35
N ARG A 118 -10.81 3.22 -11.93
CA ARG A 118 -9.88 2.26 -11.32
C ARG A 118 -8.48 2.85 -11.17
N VAL A 119 -7.94 3.51 -12.21
CA VAL A 119 -6.63 4.17 -12.16
C VAL A 119 -6.61 5.25 -11.08
N PHE A 120 -7.62 6.13 -11.05
CA PHE A 120 -7.71 7.20 -10.06
C PHE A 120 -7.76 6.68 -8.62
N LEU A 121 -8.57 5.66 -8.35
CA LEU A 121 -8.66 5.08 -7.02
C LEU A 121 -7.37 4.39 -6.60
N MET A 122 -6.71 3.70 -7.54
CA MET A 122 -5.41 3.09 -7.27
C MET A 122 -4.33 4.13 -6.95
N LEU A 123 -4.28 5.22 -7.71
CA LEU A 123 -3.37 6.34 -7.45
C LEU A 123 -3.56 6.88 -6.02
N LYS A 124 -4.81 7.12 -5.61
CA LYS A 124 -5.11 7.56 -4.24
C LYS A 124 -4.66 6.56 -3.18
N GLU A 125 -4.77 5.27 -3.46
CA GLU A 125 -4.30 4.25 -2.53
C GLU A 125 -2.77 4.22 -2.41
N VAL A 126 -2.05 4.33 -3.53
CA VAL A 126 -0.58 4.43 -3.56
C VAL A 126 -0.11 5.67 -2.80
N GLU A 127 -0.70 6.84 -3.08
CA GLU A 127 -0.38 8.11 -2.39
C GLU A 127 -0.59 8.00 -0.87
N ASN A 128 -1.69 7.39 -0.43
CA ASN A 128 -1.98 7.19 0.99
C ASN A 128 -1.00 6.22 1.65
N LEU A 129 -0.55 5.19 0.94
CA LEU A 129 0.41 4.24 1.49
C LEU A 129 1.81 4.86 1.58
N ASN A 130 2.16 5.71 0.61
CA ASN A 130 3.44 6.40 0.56
C ASN A 130 3.57 7.44 1.69
N SER A 131 2.49 8.16 2.01
CA SER A 131 2.47 9.12 3.13
C SER A 131 2.54 8.44 4.51
N GLY A 132 2.09 7.19 4.62
CA GLY A 132 2.18 6.39 5.85
C GLY A 132 3.44 5.54 5.98
N GLY A 133 4.42 5.66 5.08
CA GLY A 133 5.62 4.82 5.02
C GLY A 133 6.81 5.28 5.86
N ASP A 134 6.71 6.42 6.54
CA ASP A 134 7.81 6.95 7.35
C ASP A 134 7.78 6.39 8.78
N PHE A 135 8.52 5.30 8.98
CA PHE A 135 8.64 4.63 10.26
C PHE A 135 9.95 5.00 10.97
N GLU A 136 9.84 5.69 12.10
CA GLU A 136 10.98 5.99 12.98
C GLU A 136 11.46 4.70 13.69
N VAL A 137 10.53 3.99 14.34
CA VAL A 137 10.80 2.72 15.02
C VAL A 137 10.33 1.55 14.14
N ILE A 138 11.25 0.65 13.81
CA ILE A 138 11.00 -0.45 12.85
C ILE A 138 11.17 -1.84 13.46
N ALA A 139 11.87 -1.93 14.60
CA ALA A 139 12.16 -3.17 15.30
C ALA A 139 12.27 -2.91 16.80
N GLU A 140 12.02 -3.95 17.59
CA GLU A 140 12.09 -3.92 19.05
C GLU A 140 12.85 -5.13 19.58
N GLN A 141 13.27 -5.07 20.84
CA GLN A 141 13.89 -6.21 21.49
C GLN A 141 12.88 -7.36 21.48
N ALA A 142 13.25 -8.50 20.90
CA ALA A 142 12.47 -9.71 21.10
C ALA A 142 12.39 -9.93 22.63
N GLN A 143 11.18 -10.13 23.17
CA GLN A 143 11.08 -10.57 24.57
C GLN A 143 12.06 -11.73 24.74
N ALA A 144 12.95 -11.60 25.73
CA ALA A 144 13.92 -12.64 26.02
C ALA A 144 13.11 -13.93 26.18
N SER A 145 13.28 -14.85 25.22
CA SER A 145 12.71 -16.19 25.36
C SER A 145 13.15 -16.66 26.73
N GLU A 146 12.18 -17.13 27.52
CA GLU A 146 12.38 -17.77 28.82
C GLU A 146 13.67 -18.60 28.71
N VAL A 147 14.67 -18.23 29.52
CA VAL A 147 16.00 -18.84 29.49
C VAL A 147 15.79 -20.34 29.60
N GLU A 148 15.95 -21.04 28.49
CA GLU A 148 15.82 -22.50 28.49
C GLU A 148 16.96 -22.99 29.40
N GLU A 149 16.60 -23.47 30.58
CA GLU A 149 17.54 -23.93 31.58
C GLU A 149 18.34 -25.06 30.95
N ARG A 150 19.60 -24.79 30.60
CA ARG A 150 20.47 -25.78 29.99
C ARG A 150 20.54 -26.96 30.96
N PRO A 151 20.06 -28.17 30.60
CA PRO A 151 20.11 -29.29 31.53
C PRO A 151 21.57 -29.53 31.90
N ILE A 152 21.90 -29.28 33.17
CA ILE A 152 23.20 -29.61 33.73
C ILE A 152 23.27 -31.13 33.65
N GLN A 153 24.18 -31.66 32.83
CA GLN A 153 24.38 -33.10 32.75
C GLN A 153 24.67 -33.64 34.17
N PRO A 154 23.84 -34.53 34.73
CA PRO A 154 24.16 -35.18 35.99
C PRO A 154 25.18 -36.28 35.67
N GLY A 155 26.47 -35.94 35.72
CA GLY A 155 27.49 -36.88 35.28
C GLY A 155 28.93 -36.44 35.45
N ILE A 156 29.30 -35.81 36.57
CA ILE A 156 30.71 -35.77 36.97
C ILE A 156 30.81 -36.31 38.40
N VAL A 157 31.02 -37.61 38.49
CA VAL A 157 31.38 -38.28 39.75
C VAL A 157 32.77 -37.79 40.16
N GLY A 158 32.89 -37.20 41.35
CA GLY A 158 34.18 -36.84 41.95
C GLY A 158 34.47 -35.36 42.21
N ARG A 159 33.46 -34.48 42.37
CA ARG A 159 33.68 -33.03 42.60
C ARG A 159 33.16 -32.49 43.95
N ASP A 160 33.00 -33.33 44.97
CA ASP A 160 32.51 -32.88 46.28
C ASP A 160 33.53 -32.01 47.05
N THR A 161 34.82 -32.17 46.78
CA THR A 161 35.89 -31.43 47.47
C THR A 161 36.12 -30.02 46.91
N MET A 162 35.81 -29.76 45.64
CA MET A 162 35.99 -28.43 45.05
C MET A 162 34.87 -27.46 45.40
N LEU A 163 33.63 -27.95 45.56
CA LEU A 163 32.50 -27.09 45.94
C LEU A 163 32.62 -26.59 47.39
N LYS A 164 33.14 -27.41 48.32
CA LYS A 164 33.37 -27.00 49.71
C LYS A 164 34.43 -25.91 49.89
N LYS A 165 35.31 -25.69 48.90
CA LYS A 165 36.34 -24.63 48.94
C LYS A 165 35.86 -23.26 48.44
N ALA A 166 34.72 -23.21 47.76
CA ALA A 166 34.18 -21.97 47.18
C ALA A 166 33.19 -21.25 48.10
N TRP A 167 32.69 -21.92 49.14
CA TRP A 167 31.75 -21.38 50.12
C TRP A 167 32.46 -21.02 51.44
N VAL A 168 33.51 -20.19 51.35
CA VAL A 168 34.05 -19.50 52.53
C VAL A 168 33.13 -18.33 52.89
#